data_AF-A0AAW1UQB3-F1
#
_entry.id   AF-A0AAW1UQB3-F1
#
_cell.length_a   1.000
_cell.length_b   1.000
_cell.length_c   1.000
_cell.angle_alpha   90.00
_cell.angle_beta   90.00
_cell.angle_gamma   90.00
#
_symmetry.space_group_name_H-M   'P 1'
#
loop_
_entity.id
_entity.type
_entity.pdbx_description
1 polymer ?
#
loop_
_entity_poly.entity_id
_entity_poly.type
_entity_poly.pdbx_seq_one_letter_code
_entity_poly.pdbx_strand_id
1 'polypeptide(L)'
;MLRSSMNDVLRLDWEWDFILNLSESDYPVKTVTKLTEFLTSNRDKNFVKSHGREVQRFIQKQGLDKTFVECDTHMWRVADRKLPWGIQIDGGSDWVALNRKFVNYVAGDQIDNLVNGLLDIFHYTLLPAESFFHTVLRNSIFCDTYVDNNLHVTNWKRKLGCKCQYKHVVDWCGCSPNDFKPEDWPRILGTETRQLFFARKFEPIISQSIIYQLELWLLEIDKPRTPVKSLNSYWQSIYNHQDLGVYPDEGLLTISHSAIRSWLSSIDNTSCSPKINKIIEITSYHYKDNYKYTLIKAKTSQGIIELAFTPLQTLSISKSSLGNRLEHLSVNSDYDQKEQLSRNFARVLSPYSDLVLIYQFSTSSSSKSYNISFLWVDPTGNLVEVNEVNIDENNLMGNVKVNLRQPLKPGSWSIKLIHKGLLHAEFKFLITPLEFSSIDLTKPKVTASLVDVAPKAFDPSFNKFLPNDFDRDVLKRLSVDYLKQKGQELKNWIDNLFSKFYTIERACSVKEIHICNQLLSVCTKSSWSSYYPDPKSAIEGVNQTTGTFDLWL
;
A
#
# COMPACT_ATOMS: atom_id res chain seq x y z
N MET A 1 -8.40 -1.11 -22.82
CA MET A 1 -9.32 -1.78 -21.87
C MET A 1 -10.76 -1.28 -22.01
N LEU A 2 -11.14 -0.08 -21.52
CA LEU A 2 -12.55 0.37 -21.46
C LEU A 2 -13.36 0.16 -22.74
N ARG A 3 -12.83 0.59 -23.90
CA ARG A 3 -13.50 0.41 -25.21
C ARG A 3 -13.70 -1.06 -25.58
N SER A 4 -12.77 -1.95 -25.25
CA SER A 4 -12.92 -3.39 -25.47
C SER A 4 -14.04 -3.95 -24.63
N SER A 5 -14.05 -3.63 -23.33
CA SER A 5 -15.11 -4.08 -22.42
C SER A 5 -16.49 -3.57 -22.84
N MET A 6 -16.57 -2.32 -23.34
CA MET A 6 -17.80 -1.78 -23.93
C MET A 6 -18.27 -2.58 -25.16
N ASN A 7 -17.36 -2.95 -26.06
CA ASN A 7 -17.68 -3.80 -27.21
C ASN A 7 -18.16 -5.20 -26.78
N ASP A 8 -17.50 -5.81 -25.79
CA ASP A 8 -17.88 -7.11 -25.25
C ASP A 8 -19.29 -7.05 -24.65
N VAL A 9 -19.60 -6.03 -23.85
CA VAL A 9 -20.91 -5.83 -23.21
C VAL A 9 -22.02 -5.51 -24.23
N LEU A 10 -21.70 -4.88 -25.36
CA LEU A 10 -22.65 -4.70 -26.46
C LEU A 10 -23.06 -6.02 -27.14
N ARG A 11 -22.22 -7.06 -27.05
CA ARG A 11 -22.44 -8.38 -27.66
C ARG A 11 -23.13 -9.38 -26.72
N LEU A 12 -23.31 -9.03 -25.45
CA LEU A 12 -24.08 -9.84 -24.50
C LEU A 12 -25.58 -9.71 -24.80
N ASP A 13 -26.33 -10.76 -24.45
CA ASP A 13 -27.81 -10.75 -24.48
C ASP A 13 -28.40 -10.02 -23.26
N TRP A 14 -27.72 -8.98 -22.79
CA TRP A 14 -28.12 -8.19 -21.62
C TRP A 14 -28.81 -6.91 -22.07
N GLU A 15 -29.98 -6.63 -21.47
CA GLU A 15 -30.67 -5.35 -21.64
C GLU A 15 -30.14 -4.35 -20.62
N TRP A 16 -29.13 -3.57 -21.02
CA TRP A 16 -28.52 -2.53 -20.20
C TRP A 16 -28.69 -1.13 -20.83
N ASP A 17 -28.75 -0.09 -20.00
CA ASP A 17 -28.95 1.30 -20.45
C ASP A 17 -27.70 2.18 -20.27
N PHE A 18 -26.90 1.91 -19.24
CA PHE A 18 -25.70 2.68 -18.91
C PHE A 18 -24.50 1.77 -18.61
N ILE A 19 -23.31 2.29 -18.93
CA ILE A 19 -22.04 1.79 -18.40
C ILE A 19 -21.47 2.84 -17.46
N LEU A 20 -21.09 2.38 -16.27
CA LEU A 20 -20.35 3.13 -15.26
C LEU A 20 -19.07 2.34 -14.96
N ASN A 21 -17.91 2.99 -14.99
CA ASN A 21 -16.68 2.38 -14.50
C ASN A 21 -16.53 2.63 -12.99
N LEU A 22 -16.10 1.62 -12.23
CA LEU A 22 -15.72 1.70 -10.81
C LEU A 22 -14.38 0.99 -10.60
N SER A 23 -13.59 1.45 -9.63
CA SER A 23 -12.39 0.77 -9.13
C SER A 23 -12.73 0.04 -7.83
N GLU A 24 -11.84 -0.84 -7.38
CA GLU A 24 -11.83 -1.47 -6.05
C GLU A 24 -11.80 -0.46 -4.89
N SER A 25 -11.50 0.82 -5.19
CA SER A 25 -11.40 1.92 -4.22
C SER A 25 -12.56 2.93 -4.32
N ASP A 26 -13.57 2.64 -5.14
CA ASP A 26 -14.81 3.42 -5.20
C ASP A 26 -15.85 2.87 -4.22
N TYR A 27 -16.67 3.75 -3.66
CA TYR A 27 -17.79 3.37 -2.79
C TYR A 27 -19.03 4.22 -3.10
N PRO A 28 -20.25 3.65 -3.06
CA PRO A 28 -21.47 4.44 -3.21
C PRO A 28 -21.63 5.46 -2.07
N VAL A 29 -22.20 6.62 -2.38
CA VAL A 29 -22.65 7.63 -1.40
C VAL A 29 -24.15 7.87 -1.45
N LYS A 30 -24.86 7.08 -2.25
CA LYS A 30 -26.32 7.03 -2.33
C LYS A 30 -26.77 5.60 -2.60
N THR A 31 -28.01 5.29 -2.25
CA THR A 31 -28.59 3.97 -2.51
C THR A 31 -28.72 3.71 -4.01
N VAL A 32 -28.73 2.43 -4.40
CA VAL A 32 -28.94 2.01 -5.79
C VAL A 32 -30.28 2.52 -6.33
N THR A 33 -31.33 2.58 -5.51
CA THR A 33 -32.63 3.15 -5.90
C THR A 33 -32.52 4.60 -6.37
N LYS A 34 -31.84 5.46 -5.59
CA LYS A 34 -31.62 6.86 -5.96
C LYS A 34 -30.80 6.99 -7.25
N LEU A 35 -29.81 6.12 -7.45
CA LEU A 35 -29.02 6.08 -8.69
C LEU A 35 -29.90 5.69 -9.89
N THR A 36 -30.69 4.63 -9.76
CA THR A 36 -31.58 4.12 -10.81
C THR A 36 -32.63 5.17 -11.20
N GLU A 37 -33.28 5.82 -10.24
CA GLU A 37 -34.25 6.90 -10.49
C GLU A 37 -33.62 8.06 -11.26
N PHE A 38 -32.42 8.48 -10.85
CA PHE A 38 -31.68 9.56 -11.50
C PHE A 38 -31.29 9.20 -12.94
N LEU A 39 -30.70 8.03 -13.17
CA LEU A 39 -30.29 7.58 -14.50
C LEU A 39 -31.48 7.35 -15.42
N THR A 40 -32.58 6.79 -14.90
CA THR A 40 -33.83 6.61 -15.66
C THR A 40 -34.38 7.95 -16.14
N SER A 41 -34.40 8.96 -15.26
CA SER A 41 -34.87 10.32 -15.59
C SER A 41 -33.96 11.04 -16.60
N ASN A 42 -32.72 10.57 -16.75
CA ASN A 42 -31.70 11.18 -17.62
C ASN A 42 -31.15 10.18 -18.65
N ARG A 43 -31.96 9.22 -19.09
CA ARG A 43 -31.55 8.07 -19.93
C ARG A 43 -30.79 8.40 -21.21
N ASP A 44 -31.05 9.57 -21.80
CA ASP A 44 -30.42 10.02 -23.04
C ASP A 44 -29.21 10.95 -22.80
N LYS A 45 -28.72 11.07 -21.56
CA LYS A 45 -27.56 11.91 -21.19
C LYS A 45 -26.29 11.09 -21.01
N ASN A 46 -25.14 11.75 -21.12
CA ASN A 46 -23.81 11.22 -20.88
C ASN A 46 -23.10 12.12 -19.86
N PHE A 47 -22.56 11.50 -18.81
CA PHE A 47 -22.03 12.15 -17.62
C PHE A 47 -20.51 12.04 -17.61
N VAL A 48 -19.84 13.13 -17.98
CA VAL A 48 -18.37 13.25 -17.96
C VAL A 48 -18.01 14.58 -17.31
N LYS A 49 -16.95 14.62 -16.50
CA LYS A 49 -16.53 15.85 -15.81
C LYS A 49 -15.34 16.48 -16.52
N SER A 50 -15.51 17.71 -17.03
CA SER A 50 -14.45 18.48 -17.67
C SER A 50 -13.55 19.19 -16.64
N HIS A 51 -12.31 19.47 -17.04
CA HIS A 51 -11.33 20.25 -16.30
C HIS A 51 -11.73 21.73 -16.13
N GLY A 52 -12.69 22.24 -16.92
CA GLY A 52 -13.17 23.62 -16.87
C GLY A 52 -12.62 24.52 -17.99
N ARG A 53 -12.19 25.75 -17.67
CA ARG A 53 -11.99 26.81 -18.68
C ARG A 53 -10.60 26.90 -19.32
N GLU A 54 -9.54 26.42 -18.68
CA GLU A 54 -8.14 26.61 -19.14
C GLU A 54 -7.64 25.46 -20.05
N VAL A 55 -8.24 25.30 -21.25
CA VAL A 55 -7.98 24.15 -22.15
C VAL A 55 -6.51 24.01 -22.54
N GLN A 56 -5.82 25.10 -22.89
CA GLN A 56 -4.39 25.03 -23.27
C GLN A 56 -3.50 24.55 -22.12
N ARG A 57 -3.80 24.97 -20.90
CA ARG A 57 -3.08 24.52 -19.71
C ARG A 57 -3.37 23.05 -19.42
N PHE A 58 -4.61 22.60 -19.66
CA PHE A 58 -4.98 21.19 -19.55
C PHE A 58 -4.20 20.34 -20.55
N ILE A 59 -4.20 20.70 -21.84
CA ILE A 59 -3.43 20.02 -22.90
C ILE A 59 -1.96 19.84 -22.49
N GLN A 60 -1.31 20.92 -22.05
CA GLN A 60 0.09 20.89 -21.63
C GLN A 60 0.33 20.02 -20.39
N LYS A 61 -0.57 20.06 -19.40
CA LYS A 61 -0.41 19.29 -18.16
C LYS A 61 -0.67 17.79 -18.34
N GLN A 62 -1.61 17.45 -19.21
CA GLN A 62 -1.92 16.07 -19.57
C GLN A 62 -0.92 15.48 -20.57
N GLY A 63 -0.08 16.32 -21.19
CA GLY A 63 0.82 15.89 -22.25
C GLY A 63 0.09 15.48 -23.52
N LEU A 64 -1.10 16.04 -23.80
CA LEU A 64 -1.86 15.73 -25.02
C LEU A 64 -1.12 16.19 -26.29
N ASP A 65 -0.23 17.18 -26.16
CA ASP A 65 0.69 17.65 -27.19
C ASP A 65 1.98 16.79 -27.32
N LYS A 66 2.04 15.66 -26.61
CA LYS A 66 3.14 14.68 -26.66
C LYS A 66 2.63 13.34 -27.21
N THR A 67 3.56 12.56 -27.74
CA THR A 67 3.33 11.19 -28.21
C THR A 67 3.93 10.23 -27.19
N PHE A 68 3.13 9.27 -26.77
CA PHE A 68 3.53 8.21 -25.86
C PHE A 68 3.37 6.82 -26.48
N VAL A 69 4.20 5.87 -26.07
CA VAL A 69 4.09 4.46 -26.45
C VAL A 69 4.11 3.61 -25.18
N GLU A 70 3.13 2.72 -25.02
CA GLU A 70 3.11 1.71 -23.96
C GLU A 70 3.89 0.48 -24.41
N CYS A 71 5.01 0.18 -23.74
CA CYS A 71 5.82 -1.01 -24.03
C CYS A 71 6.60 -1.42 -22.78
N ASP A 72 6.81 -2.73 -22.57
CA ASP A 72 7.53 -3.28 -21.42
C ASP A 72 7.04 -2.76 -20.07
N THR A 73 5.71 -2.65 -19.91
CA THR A 73 5.04 -2.11 -18.71
C THR A 73 5.42 -0.66 -18.36
N HIS A 74 5.94 0.10 -19.32
CA HIS A 74 6.30 1.51 -19.17
C HIS A 74 5.67 2.37 -20.27
N MET A 75 5.33 3.60 -19.90
CA MET A 75 4.79 4.63 -20.81
C MET A 75 5.89 5.60 -21.24
N TRP A 76 6.47 5.34 -22.40
CA TRP A 76 7.59 6.08 -22.97
C TRP A 76 7.14 7.35 -23.66
N ARG A 77 7.73 8.50 -23.34
CA ARG A 77 7.48 9.75 -24.09
C ARG A 77 8.46 9.85 -25.26
N VAL A 78 7.96 9.71 -26.49
CA VAL A 78 8.82 9.55 -27.68
C VAL A 78 8.95 10.80 -28.56
N ALA A 79 7.96 11.69 -28.57
CA ALA A 79 7.98 12.89 -29.41
C ALA A 79 6.98 13.96 -28.96
N ASP A 80 7.13 15.17 -29.50
CA ASP A 80 6.06 16.17 -29.53
C ASP A 80 5.10 15.91 -30.70
N ARG A 81 3.85 16.34 -30.60
CA ARG A 81 2.87 16.29 -31.69
C ARG A 81 1.97 17.52 -31.72
N LYS A 82 1.37 17.77 -32.88
CA LYS A 82 0.30 18.77 -33.02
C LYS A 82 -1.05 18.07 -32.97
N LEU A 83 -1.99 18.63 -32.20
CA LEU A 83 -3.37 18.16 -32.17
C LEU A 83 -4.12 18.58 -33.44
N PRO A 84 -5.14 17.81 -33.88
CA PRO A 84 -5.88 18.08 -35.11
C PRO A 84 -6.66 19.40 -35.03
N TRP A 85 -6.77 20.08 -36.16
CA TRP A 85 -7.60 21.28 -36.30
C TRP A 85 -9.07 20.91 -36.53
N GLY A 86 -9.97 21.82 -36.14
CA GLY A 86 -11.42 21.65 -36.34
C GLY A 86 -12.13 20.78 -35.31
N ILE A 87 -11.41 20.28 -34.29
CA ILE A 87 -11.95 19.48 -33.19
C ILE A 87 -11.80 20.24 -31.87
N GLN A 88 -12.87 20.27 -31.07
CA GLN A 88 -12.84 20.77 -29.70
C GLN A 88 -12.23 19.70 -28.78
N ILE A 89 -10.97 19.88 -28.38
CA ILE A 89 -10.32 19.04 -27.35
C ILE A 89 -10.90 19.40 -25.98
N ASP A 90 -11.32 18.36 -25.24
CA ASP A 90 -11.81 18.46 -23.87
C ASP A 90 -11.39 17.22 -23.08
N GLY A 91 -11.44 17.30 -21.76
CA GLY A 91 -11.07 16.22 -20.87
C GLY A 91 -11.22 16.58 -19.40
N GLY A 92 -10.98 15.62 -18.53
CA GLY A 92 -11.04 15.77 -17.09
C GLY A 92 -11.00 14.40 -16.42
N SER A 93 -12.06 14.03 -15.71
CA SER A 93 -12.11 12.74 -15.03
C SER A 93 -12.33 11.58 -15.99
N ASP A 94 -11.59 10.49 -15.80
CA ASP A 94 -11.76 9.18 -16.45
C ASP A 94 -12.89 8.32 -15.86
N TRP A 95 -13.51 8.75 -14.76
CA TRP A 95 -14.76 8.19 -14.24
C TRP A 95 -15.90 8.77 -15.07
N VAL A 96 -16.67 7.91 -15.72
CA VAL A 96 -17.71 8.29 -16.67
C VAL A 96 -18.97 7.44 -16.45
N ALA A 97 -20.13 8.03 -16.74
CA ALA A 97 -21.36 7.26 -16.91
C ALA A 97 -21.94 7.55 -18.30
N LEU A 98 -21.92 6.53 -19.17
CA LEU A 98 -22.22 6.66 -20.58
C LEU A 98 -23.47 5.84 -20.94
N ASN A 99 -24.39 6.43 -21.69
CA ASN A 99 -25.58 5.73 -22.15
C ASN A 99 -25.24 4.76 -23.30
N ARG A 100 -26.07 3.73 -23.47
CA ARG A 100 -25.85 2.67 -24.46
C ARG A 100 -25.73 3.18 -25.90
N LYS A 101 -26.49 4.21 -26.28
CA LYS A 101 -26.43 4.78 -27.64
C LYS A 101 -25.05 5.35 -27.95
N PHE A 102 -24.49 6.13 -27.02
CA PHE A 102 -23.15 6.69 -27.18
C PHE A 102 -22.07 5.60 -27.09
N VAL A 103 -22.23 4.62 -26.20
CA VAL A 103 -21.31 3.47 -26.13
C VAL A 103 -21.27 2.71 -27.46
N ASN A 104 -22.44 2.43 -28.07
CA ASN A 104 -22.51 1.78 -29.38
C ASN A 104 -21.80 2.59 -30.47
N TYR A 105 -21.90 3.92 -30.44
CA TYR A 105 -21.20 4.80 -31.38
C TYR A 105 -19.66 4.76 -31.24
N VAL A 106 -19.13 4.68 -30.01
CA VAL A 106 -17.67 4.74 -29.77
C VAL A 106 -16.98 3.36 -29.76
N ALA A 107 -17.72 2.31 -29.44
CA ALA A 107 -17.19 0.96 -29.22
C ALA A 107 -17.88 -0.12 -30.07
N GLY A 108 -18.95 0.19 -30.81
CA GLY A 108 -19.58 -0.76 -31.73
C GLY A 108 -18.75 -1.07 -32.97
N ASP A 109 -19.29 -1.93 -33.84
CA ASP A 109 -18.57 -2.40 -35.03
C ASP A 109 -18.52 -1.35 -36.15
N GLN A 110 -19.42 -0.36 -36.14
CA GLN A 110 -19.44 0.75 -37.10
C GLN A 110 -18.81 2.01 -36.48
N ILE A 111 -17.66 2.41 -37.02
CA ILE A 111 -16.88 3.54 -36.54
C ILE A 111 -16.78 4.58 -37.65
N ASP A 112 -17.12 5.83 -37.36
CA ASP A 112 -17.00 6.92 -38.34
C ASP A 112 -15.59 7.54 -38.36
N ASN A 113 -15.39 8.51 -39.27
CA ASN A 113 -14.10 9.17 -39.44
C ASN A 113 -13.63 9.93 -38.19
N LEU A 114 -14.54 10.49 -37.40
CA LEU A 114 -14.21 11.22 -36.17
C LEU A 114 -13.63 10.26 -35.14
N VAL A 115 -14.36 9.18 -34.84
CA VAL A 115 -13.93 8.21 -33.83
C VAL A 115 -12.68 7.50 -34.30
N ASN A 116 -12.58 7.11 -35.57
CA ASN A 116 -11.38 6.46 -36.11
C ASN A 116 -10.14 7.35 -36.00
N GLY A 117 -10.23 8.62 -36.44
CA GLY A 117 -9.10 9.56 -36.33
C GLY A 117 -8.71 9.89 -34.89
N LEU A 118 -9.68 9.94 -33.97
CA LEU A 118 -9.38 10.11 -32.54
C LEU A 118 -8.73 8.86 -31.96
N LEU A 119 -9.12 7.65 -32.37
CA LEU A 119 -8.47 6.41 -31.93
C LEU A 119 -6.99 6.38 -32.33
N ASP A 120 -6.64 6.82 -33.53
CA ASP A 120 -5.24 6.92 -33.97
C ASP A 120 -4.41 7.83 -33.05
N ILE A 121 -4.98 8.95 -32.61
CA ILE A 121 -4.33 9.88 -31.70
C ILE A 121 -4.25 9.29 -30.29
N PHE A 122 -5.36 8.78 -29.77
CA PHE A 122 -5.50 8.31 -28.39
C PHE A 122 -4.78 6.99 -28.12
N HIS A 123 -4.47 6.21 -29.17
CA HIS A 123 -3.59 5.05 -29.06
C HIS A 123 -2.18 5.43 -28.57
N TYR A 124 -1.69 6.62 -28.94
CA TYR A 124 -0.37 7.13 -28.56
C TYR A 124 -0.45 8.29 -27.55
N THR A 125 -1.43 8.25 -26.64
CA THR A 125 -1.71 9.31 -25.67
C THR A 125 -1.58 8.82 -24.24
N LEU A 126 -0.95 9.61 -23.38
CA LEU A 126 -0.96 9.37 -21.93
C LEU A 126 -2.35 9.65 -21.33
N LEU A 127 -2.78 8.82 -20.37
CA LEU A 127 -4.08 8.95 -19.69
C LEU A 127 -5.25 9.12 -20.69
N PRO A 128 -5.38 8.24 -21.71
CA PRO A 128 -6.28 8.48 -22.84
C PRO A 128 -7.76 8.56 -22.42
N ALA A 129 -8.15 7.82 -21.38
CA ALA A 129 -9.50 7.82 -20.84
C ALA A 129 -9.92 9.17 -20.22
N GLU A 130 -8.97 10.01 -19.79
CA GLU A 130 -9.25 11.33 -19.23
C GLU A 130 -9.63 12.36 -20.30
N SER A 131 -9.59 12.04 -21.60
CA SER A 131 -9.95 13.01 -22.65
C SER A 131 -10.64 12.43 -23.89
N PHE A 132 -10.50 11.12 -24.15
CA PHE A 132 -11.08 10.48 -25.33
C PHE A 132 -12.61 10.64 -25.37
N PHE A 133 -13.31 10.21 -24.32
CA PHE A 133 -14.77 10.23 -24.30
C PHE A 133 -15.33 11.66 -24.33
N HIS A 134 -14.70 12.60 -23.61
CA HIS A 134 -15.07 14.02 -23.65
C HIS A 134 -14.92 14.57 -25.06
N THR A 135 -13.76 14.36 -25.69
CA THR A 135 -13.48 14.89 -27.03
C THR A 135 -14.43 14.28 -28.07
N VAL A 136 -14.70 12.98 -28.04
CA VAL A 136 -15.68 12.37 -28.96
C VAL A 136 -17.08 12.93 -28.72
N LEU A 137 -17.50 13.06 -27.46
CA LEU A 137 -18.83 13.54 -27.09
C LEU A 137 -19.04 14.99 -27.54
N ARG A 138 -18.04 15.87 -27.37
CA ARG A 138 -18.10 17.28 -27.77
C ARG A 138 -18.17 17.51 -29.28
N ASN A 139 -17.75 16.54 -30.10
CA ASN A 139 -17.59 16.71 -31.55
C ASN A 139 -18.46 15.77 -32.40
N SER A 140 -19.27 14.92 -31.78
CA SER A 140 -20.15 13.98 -32.47
C SER A 140 -21.61 14.44 -32.44
N ILE A 141 -22.49 13.66 -33.07
CA ILE A 141 -23.96 13.82 -33.01
C ILE A 141 -24.54 13.76 -31.58
N PHE A 142 -23.73 13.37 -30.60
CA PHE A 142 -24.12 13.25 -29.19
C PHE A 142 -23.79 14.50 -28.36
N CYS A 143 -23.31 15.60 -28.95
CA CYS A 143 -22.86 16.79 -28.22
C CYS A 143 -23.93 17.39 -27.28
N ASP A 144 -25.20 17.36 -27.65
CA ASP A 144 -26.32 17.84 -26.82
C ASP A 144 -26.72 16.90 -25.66
N THR A 145 -26.10 15.71 -25.60
CA THR A 145 -26.28 14.75 -24.50
C THR A 145 -25.26 14.93 -23.38
N TYR A 146 -24.24 15.78 -23.58
CA TYR A 146 -23.17 16.06 -22.62
C TYR A 146 -23.71 16.71 -21.33
N VAL A 147 -23.29 16.19 -20.18
CA VAL A 147 -23.52 16.78 -18.86
C VAL A 147 -22.17 16.88 -18.12
N ASP A 148 -21.80 18.10 -17.69
CA ASP A 148 -20.53 18.38 -16.96
C ASP A 148 -20.57 17.93 -15.49
N ASN A 149 -20.82 16.65 -15.28
CA ASN A 149 -20.83 15.97 -14.01
C ASN A 149 -20.54 14.48 -14.29
N ASN A 150 -19.62 13.87 -13.55
CA ASN A 150 -19.30 12.44 -13.67
C ASN A 150 -19.92 11.58 -12.57
N LEU A 151 -20.78 12.15 -11.71
CA LEU A 151 -21.43 11.45 -10.60
C LEU A 151 -20.49 11.03 -9.45
N HIS A 152 -19.23 11.49 -9.45
CA HIS A 152 -18.23 11.11 -8.45
C HIS A 152 -17.76 12.29 -7.60
N VAL A 153 -17.53 12.04 -6.31
CA VAL A 153 -16.67 12.90 -5.49
C VAL A 153 -15.27 12.30 -5.39
N THR A 154 -14.26 13.12 -5.67
CA THR A 154 -12.85 12.69 -5.61
C THR A 154 -12.09 13.47 -4.54
N ASN A 155 -11.43 12.77 -3.61
CA ASN A 155 -10.74 13.36 -2.46
C ASN A 155 -9.35 13.93 -2.83
N TRP A 156 -9.32 14.98 -3.65
CA TRP A 156 -8.07 15.64 -4.02
C TRP A 156 -7.47 16.45 -2.86
N LYS A 157 -6.30 16.05 -2.35
CA LYS A 157 -5.44 16.87 -1.48
C LYS A 157 -4.07 17.07 -2.14
N ARG A 158 -3.96 18.03 -3.06
CA ARG A 158 -2.79 18.20 -3.97
C ARG A 158 -1.43 18.28 -3.26
N LYS A 159 -1.37 18.85 -2.06
CA LYS A 159 -0.12 18.92 -1.26
C LYS A 159 0.45 17.53 -0.92
N LEU A 160 -0.42 16.52 -0.84
CA LEU A 160 -0.07 15.14 -0.51
C LEU A 160 -0.06 14.26 -1.77
N GLY A 161 -1.08 14.37 -2.64
CA GLY A 161 -1.26 13.45 -3.77
C GLY A 161 -0.43 13.72 -5.04
N CYS A 162 0.21 14.89 -5.16
CA CYS A 162 1.02 15.26 -6.33
C CYS A 162 2.52 15.20 -6.00
N LYS A 163 3.09 13.99 -5.90
CA LYS A 163 4.51 13.78 -5.56
C LYS A 163 5.34 13.22 -6.72
N CYS A 164 4.74 13.12 -7.91
CA CYS A 164 5.38 12.51 -9.07
C CYS A 164 5.85 11.07 -8.78
N GLN A 165 5.05 10.33 -8.00
CA GLN A 165 5.38 8.98 -7.52
C GLN A 165 5.47 7.93 -8.64
N TYR A 166 4.94 8.22 -9.83
CA TYR A 166 4.86 7.29 -10.96
C TYR A 166 6.01 7.40 -11.97
N LYS A 167 7.07 8.18 -11.71
CA LYS A 167 8.20 8.36 -12.66
C LYS A 167 8.85 7.06 -13.15
N HIS A 168 8.75 6.00 -12.37
CA HIS A 168 9.33 4.69 -12.70
C HIS A 168 8.44 3.85 -13.63
N VAL A 169 7.21 4.30 -13.91
CA VAL A 169 6.24 3.63 -14.81
C VAL A 169 5.90 4.50 -16.03
N VAL A 170 6.09 5.82 -15.92
CA VAL A 170 5.75 6.76 -16.99
C VAL A 170 6.72 7.94 -17.00
N ASP A 171 7.05 8.42 -18.20
CA ASP A 171 7.88 9.61 -18.44
C ASP A 171 7.12 10.93 -18.18
N TRP A 172 6.33 10.99 -17.11
CA TRP A 172 5.49 12.13 -16.76
C TRP A 172 5.22 12.21 -15.25
N CYS A 173 4.80 13.38 -14.77
CA CYS A 173 4.39 13.56 -13.38
C CYS A 173 2.87 13.53 -13.24
N GLY A 174 2.36 12.51 -12.55
CA GLY A 174 0.95 12.38 -12.19
C GLY A 174 0.64 12.83 -10.76
N CYS A 175 -0.66 12.92 -10.47
CA CYS A 175 -1.21 13.04 -9.12
C CYS A 175 -2.22 11.91 -8.89
N SER A 176 -2.42 11.53 -7.63
CA SER A 176 -3.50 10.60 -7.24
C SER A 176 -4.37 11.23 -6.15
N PRO A 177 -5.69 10.96 -6.13
CA PRO A 177 -6.56 11.29 -5.00
C PRO A 177 -6.13 10.58 -3.72
N ASN A 178 -6.38 11.23 -2.59
CA ASN A 178 -6.15 10.67 -1.26
C ASN A 178 -7.30 9.74 -0.85
N ASP A 179 -7.02 8.91 0.14
CA ASP A 179 -8.06 8.08 0.74
C ASP A 179 -8.92 8.92 1.70
N PHE A 180 -10.22 8.65 1.72
CA PHE A 180 -11.12 9.24 2.72
C PHE A 180 -10.79 8.71 4.11
N LYS A 181 -10.86 9.60 5.10
CA LYS A 181 -10.70 9.31 6.53
C LYS A 181 -11.87 9.93 7.31
N PRO A 182 -12.11 9.58 8.59
CA PRO A 182 -13.22 10.15 9.38
C PRO A 182 -13.27 11.68 9.38
N GLU A 183 -12.13 12.36 9.34
CA GLU A 183 -12.05 13.83 9.24
C GLU A 183 -12.60 14.40 7.92
N ASP A 184 -12.69 13.59 6.86
CA ASP A 184 -13.25 13.98 5.57
C ASP A 184 -14.77 13.80 5.49
N TRP A 185 -15.42 13.33 6.55
CA TRP A 185 -16.88 13.10 6.61
C TRP A 185 -17.73 14.27 6.11
N PRO A 186 -17.43 15.55 6.41
CA PRO A 186 -18.20 16.68 5.87
C PRO A 186 -18.24 16.73 4.33
N ARG A 187 -17.21 16.20 3.65
CA ARG A 187 -17.19 16.10 2.18
C ARG A 187 -18.16 15.05 1.66
N ILE A 188 -18.31 13.94 2.38
CA ILE A 188 -19.28 12.87 2.06
C ILE A 188 -20.70 13.37 2.31
N LEU A 189 -20.96 14.01 3.45
CA LEU A 189 -22.27 14.63 3.73
C LEU A 189 -22.67 15.64 2.65
N GLY A 190 -21.71 16.41 2.12
CA GLY A 190 -21.94 17.34 1.03
C GLY A 190 -22.42 16.71 -0.28
N THR A 191 -22.41 15.38 -0.42
CA THR A 191 -22.94 14.66 -1.58
C THR A 191 -24.46 14.48 -1.53
N GLU A 192 -25.08 14.55 -0.35
CA GLU A 192 -26.50 14.30 -0.15
C GLU A 192 -27.37 15.18 -1.05
N THR A 193 -27.07 16.48 -1.06
CA THR A 193 -27.81 17.51 -1.83
C THR A 193 -27.35 17.64 -3.29
N ARG A 194 -26.31 16.89 -3.71
CA ARG A 194 -25.72 16.98 -5.05
C ARG A 194 -26.01 15.74 -5.87
N GLN A 195 -25.94 15.83 -7.19
CA GLN A 195 -26.09 14.66 -8.08
C GLN A 195 -24.76 13.89 -8.18
N LEU A 196 -24.29 13.39 -7.04
CA LEU A 196 -23.09 12.57 -6.86
C LEU A 196 -23.52 11.27 -6.18
N PHE A 197 -23.07 10.14 -6.72
CA PHE A 197 -23.53 8.81 -6.34
C PHE A 197 -22.38 7.89 -5.90
N PHE A 198 -21.15 8.23 -6.25
CA PHE A 198 -19.94 7.50 -5.87
C PHE A 198 -18.89 8.45 -5.27
N ALA A 199 -18.00 7.89 -4.46
CA ALA A 199 -16.86 8.58 -3.87
C ALA A 199 -15.59 7.75 -4.00
N ARG A 200 -14.44 8.43 -4.12
CA ARG A 200 -13.11 7.79 -4.11
C ARG A 200 -11.98 8.68 -3.56
N LYS A 201 -10.94 8.11 -2.95
CA LYS A 201 -10.67 6.67 -2.80
C LYS A 201 -10.98 6.16 -1.38
N PHE A 202 -11.26 4.88 -1.27
CA PHE A 202 -11.35 4.16 0.00
C PHE A 202 -10.40 2.96 -0.04
N GLU A 203 -9.56 2.84 0.98
CA GLU A 203 -8.68 1.69 1.17
C GLU A 203 -8.87 1.21 2.63
N PRO A 204 -9.47 0.02 2.86
CA PRO A 204 -9.74 -0.44 4.23
C PRO A 204 -8.47 -0.60 5.09
N ILE A 205 -7.33 -0.87 4.44
CA ILE A 205 -6.01 -0.94 5.11
C ILE A 205 -5.54 0.43 5.64
N ILE A 206 -6.05 1.52 5.08
CA ILE A 206 -5.73 2.91 5.46
C ILE A 206 -6.77 3.43 6.46
N SER A 207 -8.05 3.30 6.15
CA SER A 207 -9.15 3.64 7.07
C SER A 207 -10.42 2.87 6.72
N GLN A 208 -10.70 1.81 7.47
CA GLN A 208 -11.96 1.07 7.39
C GLN A 208 -13.08 1.78 8.17
N SER A 209 -12.74 2.56 9.20
CA SER A 209 -13.74 3.26 10.02
C SER A 209 -14.65 4.19 9.21
N ILE A 210 -14.12 4.91 8.22
CA ILE A 210 -14.92 5.78 7.34
C ILE A 210 -15.83 4.99 6.40
N ILE A 211 -15.39 3.81 5.95
CA ILE A 211 -16.20 2.90 5.13
C ILE A 211 -17.38 2.39 5.97
N TYR A 212 -17.11 1.97 7.21
CA TYR A 212 -18.16 1.52 8.12
C TYR A 212 -19.14 2.64 8.47
N GLN A 213 -18.67 3.87 8.70
CA GLN A 213 -19.53 5.03 8.92
C GLN A 213 -20.40 5.34 7.70
N LEU A 214 -19.83 5.26 6.50
CA LEU A 214 -20.55 5.46 5.25
C LEU A 214 -21.64 4.39 5.05
N GLU A 215 -21.33 3.13 5.35
CA GLU A 215 -22.28 2.02 5.25
C GLU A 215 -23.49 2.21 6.19
N LEU A 216 -23.24 2.57 7.45
CA LEU A 216 -24.30 2.89 8.41
C LEU A 216 -25.19 4.06 7.94
N TRP A 217 -24.58 5.08 7.34
CA TRP A 217 -25.31 6.23 6.80
C TRP A 217 -26.17 5.86 5.59
N LEU A 218 -25.67 5.01 4.67
CA LEU A 218 -26.45 4.51 3.52
C LEU A 218 -27.65 3.66 3.96
N LEU A 219 -27.48 2.90 5.05
CA LEU A 219 -28.52 2.07 5.64
C LEU A 219 -29.46 2.85 6.59
N GLU A 220 -29.20 4.13 6.82
CA GLU A 220 -29.96 5.00 7.72
C GLU A 220 -30.09 4.43 9.15
N ILE A 221 -29.01 3.84 9.67
CA ILE A 221 -28.94 3.26 11.03
C ILE A 221 -27.69 3.71 11.78
N ASP A 222 -27.77 3.85 13.10
CA ASP A 222 -26.60 4.21 13.92
C ASP A 222 -25.69 3.02 14.23
N LYS A 223 -26.26 1.81 14.23
CA LYS A 223 -25.56 0.55 14.50
C LYS A 223 -26.37 -0.65 13.97
N PRO A 224 -25.71 -1.79 13.72
CA PRO A 224 -26.40 -3.04 13.39
C PRO A 224 -27.39 -3.44 14.48
N ARG A 225 -28.52 -4.04 14.09
CA ARG A 225 -29.56 -4.53 15.01
C ARG A 225 -29.08 -5.72 15.85
N THR A 226 -28.23 -6.56 15.27
CA THR A 226 -27.63 -7.75 15.88
C THR A 226 -26.10 -7.58 15.96
N PRO A 227 -25.41 -8.23 16.91
CA PRO A 227 -23.95 -8.19 16.96
C PRO A 227 -23.32 -8.88 15.75
N VAL A 228 -22.72 -8.09 14.86
CA VAL A 228 -22.01 -8.59 13.67
C VAL A 228 -20.53 -8.79 14.02
N LYS A 229 -20.00 -9.98 13.70
CA LYS A 229 -18.58 -10.29 13.89
C LYS A 229 -17.72 -9.48 12.93
N SER A 230 -16.49 -9.17 13.36
CA SER A 230 -15.42 -8.69 12.47
C SER A 230 -15.65 -7.33 11.78
N LEU A 231 -16.66 -6.55 12.19
CA LEU A 231 -16.91 -5.21 11.63
C LEU A 231 -15.71 -4.27 11.69
N ASN A 232 -14.90 -4.39 12.74
CA ASN A 232 -13.71 -3.56 12.94
C ASN A 232 -12.41 -4.26 12.49
N SER A 233 -12.51 -5.46 11.95
CA SER A 233 -11.37 -6.28 11.55
C SER A 233 -11.19 -6.21 10.05
N TYR A 234 -9.94 -6.22 9.56
CA TYR A 234 -9.63 -6.28 8.13
C TYR A 234 -8.45 -7.21 7.90
N TRP A 235 -8.57 -8.10 6.93
CA TRP A 235 -7.55 -9.05 6.51
C TRP A 235 -7.21 -8.80 5.05
N GLN A 236 -5.93 -8.69 4.73
CA GLN A 236 -5.45 -8.54 3.36
C GLN A 236 -4.36 -9.56 3.07
N SER A 237 -4.60 -10.46 2.11
CA SER A 237 -3.58 -11.39 1.64
C SER A 237 -2.45 -10.61 0.95
N ILE A 238 -1.21 -10.86 1.36
CA ILE A 238 -0.01 -10.19 0.83
C ILE A 238 0.96 -11.17 0.16
N TYR A 239 0.68 -12.48 0.25
CA TYR A 239 1.38 -13.53 -0.46
C TYR A 239 0.48 -14.76 -0.53
N ASN A 240 0.40 -15.39 -1.69
CA ASN A 240 -0.12 -16.74 -1.84
C ASN A 240 0.85 -17.60 -2.67
N HIS A 241 1.07 -18.83 -2.24
CA HIS A 241 1.94 -19.76 -2.95
C HIS A 241 1.46 -20.15 -4.37
N GLN A 242 0.22 -19.79 -4.73
CA GLN A 242 -0.35 -19.99 -6.06
C GLN A 242 -0.16 -18.78 -6.97
N ASP A 243 0.35 -17.65 -6.45
CA ASP A 243 0.58 -16.45 -7.25
C ASP A 243 1.58 -16.75 -8.38
N LEU A 244 1.22 -16.37 -9.61
CA LEU A 244 2.02 -16.57 -10.81
C LEU A 244 2.60 -15.22 -11.28
N GLY A 245 3.82 -15.24 -11.81
CA GLY A 245 4.42 -14.06 -12.46
C GLY A 245 4.91 -12.95 -11.52
N VAL A 246 4.85 -13.15 -10.20
CA VAL A 246 5.39 -12.24 -9.19
C VAL A 246 6.44 -12.97 -8.37
N TYR A 247 7.66 -12.40 -8.30
CA TYR A 247 8.66 -12.91 -7.38
C TYR A 247 8.24 -12.58 -5.95
N PRO A 248 8.21 -13.57 -5.03
CA PRO A 248 7.79 -13.31 -3.66
C PRO A 248 8.82 -12.42 -2.96
N ASP A 249 8.36 -11.63 -2.00
CA ASP A 249 9.25 -10.91 -1.08
C ASP A 249 10.06 -11.93 -0.26
N GLU A 250 11.33 -12.09 -0.64
CA GLU A 250 12.26 -13.04 -0.03
C GLU A 250 12.49 -12.75 1.47
N GLY A 251 12.43 -11.47 1.87
CA GLY A 251 12.54 -11.07 3.26
C GLY A 251 11.33 -11.51 4.06
N LEU A 252 10.13 -11.24 3.55
CA LEU A 252 8.86 -11.64 4.17
C LEU A 252 8.77 -13.17 4.32
N LEU A 253 9.14 -13.92 3.27
CA LEU A 253 9.19 -15.38 3.33
C LEU A 253 10.21 -15.86 4.37
N THR A 254 11.40 -15.26 4.42
CA THR A 254 12.44 -15.66 5.38
C THR A 254 12.00 -15.45 6.83
N ILE A 255 11.44 -14.28 7.15
CA ILE A 255 10.89 -14.00 8.50
C ILE A 255 9.71 -14.92 8.80
N SER A 256 8.85 -15.21 7.84
CA SER A 256 7.69 -16.08 8.05
C SER A 256 8.10 -17.54 8.31
N HIS A 257 9.10 -18.04 7.57
CA HIS A 257 9.70 -19.34 7.84
C HIS A 257 10.35 -19.39 9.24
N SER A 258 11.05 -18.32 9.63
CA SER A 258 11.66 -18.20 10.95
C SER A 258 10.62 -18.19 12.07
N ALA A 259 9.54 -17.43 11.92
CA ALA A 259 8.43 -17.39 12.88
C ALA A 259 7.86 -18.79 13.13
N ILE A 260 7.61 -19.56 12.06
CA ILE A 260 7.11 -20.92 12.20
C ILE A 260 8.15 -21.82 12.89
N ARG A 261 9.43 -21.75 12.51
CA ARG A 261 10.49 -22.54 13.17
C ARG A 261 10.63 -22.21 14.65
N SER A 262 10.64 -20.93 15.02
CA SER A 262 10.70 -20.48 16.40
C SER A 262 9.49 -20.98 17.21
N TRP A 263 8.29 -20.96 16.63
CA TRP A 263 7.11 -21.53 17.29
C TRP A 263 7.22 -23.06 17.42
N LEU A 264 7.54 -23.77 16.35
CA LEU A 264 7.71 -25.24 16.37
C LEU A 264 8.77 -25.66 17.40
N SER A 265 9.89 -24.94 17.49
CA SER A 265 10.93 -25.20 18.49
C SER A 265 10.44 -24.99 19.93
N SER A 266 9.46 -24.11 20.15
CA SER A 266 8.91 -23.87 21.49
C SER A 266 7.99 -24.99 21.98
N ILE A 267 7.50 -25.83 21.07
CA ILE A 267 6.60 -26.96 21.34
C ILE A 267 7.25 -28.33 21.05
N ASP A 268 8.47 -28.32 20.49
CA ASP A 268 9.27 -29.51 20.21
C ASP A 268 9.61 -30.22 21.52
N ASN A 269 9.53 -31.55 21.52
CA ASN A 269 9.90 -32.39 22.65
C ASN A 269 10.51 -33.71 22.17
N THR A 270 11.05 -34.49 23.10
CA THR A 270 11.76 -35.75 22.79
C THR A 270 10.92 -36.77 22.01
N SER A 271 9.59 -36.68 22.06
CA SER A 271 8.66 -37.58 21.37
C SER A 271 8.04 -37.00 20.09
N CYS A 272 8.23 -35.70 19.82
CA CYS A 272 7.54 -35.00 18.76
C CYS A 272 8.37 -33.84 18.21
N SER A 273 8.86 -33.99 16.98
CA SER A 273 9.59 -32.94 16.25
C SER A 273 8.82 -32.55 14.98
N PRO A 274 7.91 -31.56 15.07
CA PRO A 274 7.05 -31.16 13.98
C PRO A 274 7.85 -30.31 12.98
N LYS A 275 7.59 -30.49 11.68
CA LYS A 275 8.32 -29.79 10.61
C LYS A 275 7.37 -28.95 9.76
N ILE A 276 7.86 -27.80 9.30
CA ILE A 276 7.19 -27.01 8.27
C ILE A 276 7.37 -27.69 6.91
N ASN A 277 6.27 -27.83 6.17
CA ASN A 277 6.29 -28.33 4.80
C ASN A 277 6.19 -27.18 3.79
N LYS A 278 5.25 -26.25 3.99
CA LYS A 278 4.98 -25.17 3.03
C LYS A 278 4.23 -24.01 3.68
N ILE A 279 4.62 -22.77 3.36
CA ILE A 279 3.78 -21.59 3.60
C ILE A 279 2.74 -21.50 2.46
N ILE A 280 1.47 -21.40 2.83
CA ILE A 280 0.36 -21.35 1.89
C ILE A 280 0.01 -19.90 1.56
N GLU A 281 -0.08 -19.07 2.59
CA GLU A 281 -0.56 -17.69 2.49
C GLU A 281 -0.02 -16.86 3.65
N ILE A 282 0.23 -15.57 3.40
CA ILE A 282 0.58 -14.58 4.42
C ILE A 282 -0.42 -13.44 4.33
N THR A 283 -0.96 -13.01 5.46
CA THR A 283 -2.06 -12.04 5.53
C THR A 283 -1.75 -10.95 6.54
N SER A 284 -1.90 -9.67 6.16
CA SER A 284 -1.87 -8.56 7.12
C SER A 284 -3.22 -8.47 7.83
N TYR A 285 -3.20 -8.42 9.16
CA TYR A 285 -4.41 -8.28 9.99
C TYR A 285 -4.43 -6.93 10.72
N HIS A 286 -5.52 -6.21 10.53
CA HIS A 286 -5.79 -4.91 11.12
C HIS A 286 -7.06 -4.97 11.98
N TYR A 287 -7.05 -4.25 13.10
CA TYR A 287 -8.21 -4.11 13.97
C TYR A 287 -8.36 -2.65 14.41
N LYS A 288 -9.52 -2.05 14.13
CA LYS A 288 -9.82 -0.63 14.33
C LYS A 288 -8.76 0.26 13.68
N ASP A 289 -8.54 0.09 12.38
CA ASP A 289 -7.57 0.83 11.56
C ASP A 289 -6.09 0.71 12.01
N ASN A 290 -5.78 -0.21 12.93
CA ASN A 290 -4.42 -0.43 13.40
C ASN A 290 -3.93 -1.81 13.00
N TYR A 291 -2.75 -1.89 12.39
CA TYR A 291 -2.04 -3.15 12.21
C TYR A 291 -1.88 -3.88 13.56
N LYS A 292 -2.18 -5.18 13.57
CA LYS A 292 -2.02 -6.04 14.75
C LYS A 292 -0.99 -7.11 14.51
N TYR A 293 -1.20 -7.92 13.47
CA TYR A 293 -0.40 -9.11 13.23
C TYR A 293 -0.16 -9.33 11.74
N THR A 294 0.93 -9.99 11.44
CA THR A 294 1.10 -10.71 10.19
C THR A 294 0.77 -12.17 10.46
N LEU A 295 -0.21 -12.70 9.73
CA LEU A 295 -0.69 -14.07 9.86
C LEU A 295 0.00 -14.94 8.83
N ILE A 296 0.46 -16.12 9.24
CA ILE A 296 1.11 -17.10 8.36
C ILE A 296 0.31 -18.38 8.39
N LYS A 297 -0.35 -18.70 7.28
CA LYS A 297 -1.03 -19.97 7.07
C LYS A 297 -0.05 -20.97 6.49
N ALA A 298 0.21 -22.06 7.19
CA ALA A 298 1.23 -23.02 6.82
C ALA A 298 0.79 -24.47 7.00
N LYS A 299 1.28 -25.34 6.11
CA LYS A 299 1.18 -26.79 6.23
C LYS A 299 2.39 -27.30 7.00
N THR A 300 2.14 -28.03 8.07
CA THR A 300 3.15 -28.77 8.84
C THR A 300 3.04 -30.28 8.56
N SER A 301 3.91 -31.07 9.17
CA SER A 301 3.82 -32.54 9.17
C SER A 301 2.57 -33.08 9.87
N GLN A 302 1.91 -32.28 10.72
CA GLN A 302 0.80 -32.72 11.58
C GLN A 302 -0.54 -32.03 11.28
N GLY A 303 -0.56 -31.00 10.42
CA GLY A 303 -1.80 -30.35 10.00
C GLY A 303 -1.57 -28.98 9.37
N ILE A 304 -2.65 -28.21 9.22
CA ILE A 304 -2.58 -26.82 8.78
C ILE A 304 -2.80 -25.92 9.99
N ILE A 305 -1.87 -25.01 10.19
CA ILE A 305 -1.90 -24.01 11.25
C ILE A 305 -1.97 -22.61 10.66
N GLU A 306 -2.39 -21.67 11.50
CA GLU A 306 -2.17 -20.25 11.27
C GLU A 306 -1.46 -19.66 12.49
N LEU A 307 -0.38 -18.92 12.23
CA LEU A 307 0.47 -18.30 13.24
C LEU A 307 0.37 -16.78 13.11
N ALA A 308 0.29 -16.06 14.22
CA ALA A 308 0.34 -14.60 14.25
C ALA A 308 1.67 -14.12 14.83
N PHE A 309 2.38 -13.24 14.13
CA PHE A 309 3.57 -12.56 14.64
C PHE A 309 3.47 -11.04 14.49
N THR A 310 4.23 -10.30 15.30
CA THR A 310 4.35 -8.84 15.21
C THR A 310 5.79 -8.39 15.45
N PRO A 311 6.25 -7.28 14.82
CA PRO A 311 7.49 -6.64 15.21
C PRO A 311 7.44 -6.10 16.64
N LEU A 312 8.58 -6.16 17.33
CA LEU A 312 8.81 -5.59 18.64
C LEU A 312 9.13 -4.10 18.56
N GLN A 313 8.77 -3.35 19.60
CA GLN A 313 9.20 -1.96 19.75
C GLN A 313 10.58 -1.90 20.40
N THR A 314 11.57 -1.43 19.66
CA THR A 314 12.99 -1.40 20.04
C THR A 314 13.51 0.03 20.29
N LEU A 315 12.58 0.98 20.50
CA LEU A 315 12.89 2.39 20.75
C LEU A 315 13.22 2.59 22.24
N SER A 316 14.42 3.09 22.52
CA SER A 316 14.79 3.61 23.83
C SER A 316 14.88 5.14 23.77
N ILE A 317 14.29 5.82 24.75
CA ILE A 317 14.22 7.28 24.83
C ILE A 317 14.88 7.73 26.13
N SER A 318 15.78 8.72 26.06
CA SER A 318 16.39 9.32 27.24
C SER A 318 15.48 10.40 27.84
N LYS A 319 15.47 10.50 29.18
CA LYS A 319 14.70 11.51 29.92
C LYS A 319 15.25 12.91 29.63
N SER A 320 14.65 13.57 28.66
CA SER A 320 15.06 14.89 28.18
C SER A 320 13.86 15.64 27.61
N SER A 321 13.92 16.97 27.54
CA SER A 321 12.81 17.76 26.99
C SER A 321 12.49 17.40 25.54
N LEU A 322 13.51 17.11 24.72
CA LEU A 322 13.34 16.67 23.34
C LEU A 322 12.89 15.20 23.26
N GLY A 323 13.50 14.31 24.04
CA GLY A 323 13.15 12.88 24.07
C GLY A 323 11.70 12.65 24.50
N ASN A 324 11.22 13.38 25.51
CA ASN A 324 9.82 13.30 25.98
C ASN A 324 8.81 13.78 24.92
N ARG A 325 9.24 14.57 23.93
CA ARG A 325 8.39 15.01 22.82
C ARG A 325 8.42 14.05 21.63
N LEU A 326 9.34 13.09 21.59
CA LEU A 326 9.42 12.14 20.49
C LEU A 326 8.29 11.11 20.61
N GLU A 327 7.26 11.24 19.78
CA GLU A 327 6.09 10.35 19.76
C GLU A 327 6.35 9.12 18.90
N HIS A 328 7.08 9.29 17.79
CA HIS A 328 7.39 8.21 16.86
C HIS A 328 8.80 8.34 16.31
N LEU A 329 9.51 7.22 16.25
CA LEU A 329 10.77 7.06 15.53
C LEU A 329 10.84 5.65 15.00
N SER A 330 10.97 5.50 13.69
CA SER A 330 11.11 4.20 13.05
C SER A 330 11.88 4.29 11.73
N VAL A 331 12.33 3.13 11.26
CA VAL A 331 12.87 2.94 9.91
C VAL A 331 12.01 1.87 9.24
N ASN A 332 11.59 2.14 8.00
CA ASN A 332 10.76 1.23 7.23
C ASN A 332 11.01 1.36 5.72
N SER A 333 10.31 0.55 4.91
CA SER A 333 10.22 0.68 3.45
C SER A 333 8.81 1.06 3.01
N ASP A 334 8.63 1.32 1.72
CA ASP A 334 7.32 1.53 1.09
C ASP A 334 6.52 2.66 1.76
N TYR A 335 7.22 3.75 2.06
CA TYR A 335 6.59 4.95 2.63
C TYR A 335 5.72 5.64 1.59
N ASP A 336 4.41 5.56 1.81
CA ASP A 336 3.39 6.24 1.03
C ASP A 336 3.31 7.70 1.49
N GLN A 337 3.93 8.61 0.73
CA GLN A 337 3.88 10.04 1.02
C GLN A 337 2.47 10.63 0.87
N LYS A 338 1.58 10.00 0.09
CA LYS A 338 0.20 10.48 -0.08
C LYS A 338 -0.58 10.23 1.21
N GLU A 339 -0.42 9.06 1.81
CA GLU A 339 -1.14 8.66 3.03
C GLU A 339 -0.36 8.85 4.34
N GLN A 340 0.92 9.25 4.24
CA GLN A 340 1.84 9.51 5.35
C GLN A 340 2.03 8.29 6.27
N LEU A 341 2.17 7.10 5.67
CA LEU A 341 2.43 5.85 6.39
C LEU A 341 3.27 4.88 5.55
N SER A 342 3.87 3.89 6.21
CA SER A 342 4.58 2.80 5.50
C SER A 342 3.64 1.64 5.23
N ARG A 343 3.60 1.15 3.99
CA ARG A 343 2.80 -0.02 3.60
C ARG A 343 3.44 -1.35 4.00
N ASN A 344 4.74 -1.36 4.33
CA ASN A 344 5.41 -2.49 4.97
C ASN A 344 5.07 -2.54 6.48
N PHE A 345 3.85 -2.99 6.80
CA PHE A 345 3.37 -3.04 8.19
C PHE A 345 4.13 -4.05 9.06
N ALA A 346 4.58 -5.15 8.46
CA ALA A 346 5.37 -6.17 9.14
C ALA A 346 6.78 -5.67 9.51
N ARG A 347 7.23 -4.56 8.94
CA ARG A 347 8.58 -3.96 9.12
C ARG A 347 9.70 -4.93 8.71
N VAL A 348 9.43 -5.76 7.72
CA VAL A 348 10.42 -6.72 7.20
C VAL A 348 11.28 -6.02 6.17
N LEU A 349 12.54 -5.76 6.52
CA LEU A 349 13.50 -5.11 5.63
C LEU A 349 14.52 -6.13 5.16
N SER A 350 14.90 -6.05 3.89
CA SER A 350 15.89 -6.90 3.24
C SER A 350 17.18 -6.11 2.91
N PRO A 351 18.26 -6.78 2.49
CA PRO A 351 19.47 -6.12 2.00
C PRO A 351 19.23 -5.16 0.82
N TYR A 352 18.10 -5.28 0.12
CA TYR A 352 17.76 -4.48 -1.05
C TYR A 352 16.59 -3.51 -0.79
N SER A 353 16.15 -3.39 0.46
CA SER A 353 15.08 -2.46 0.81
C SER A 353 15.57 -1.01 0.71
N ASP A 354 14.73 -0.16 0.13
CA ASP A 354 14.87 1.29 0.20
C ASP A 354 14.43 1.79 1.57
N LEU A 355 15.38 2.27 2.38
CA LEU A 355 15.10 2.69 3.74
C LEU A 355 14.59 4.12 3.82
N VAL A 356 13.55 4.30 4.66
CA VAL A 356 12.96 5.58 5.01
C VAL A 356 12.96 5.71 6.52
N LEU A 357 13.62 6.76 7.02
CA LEU A 357 13.49 7.19 8.42
C LEU A 357 12.21 7.99 8.58
N ILE A 358 11.44 7.71 9.62
CA ILE A 358 10.17 8.37 9.91
C ILE A 358 10.20 8.83 11.37
N TYR A 359 9.81 10.08 11.59
CA TYR A 359 9.78 10.67 12.93
C TYR A 359 8.55 11.57 13.11
N GLN A 360 8.08 11.63 14.35
CA GLN A 360 7.01 12.51 14.79
C GLN A 360 7.29 13.03 16.20
N PHE A 361 7.06 14.32 16.39
CA PHE A 361 7.19 15.00 17.67
C PHE A 361 5.86 15.63 18.08
N SER A 362 5.61 15.66 19.38
CA SER A 362 4.49 16.39 19.95
C SER A 362 4.66 17.90 19.77
N THR A 363 3.54 18.61 19.76
CA THR A 363 3.53 20.08 19.79
C THR A 363 4.25 20.59 21.05
N SER A 364 4.84 21.77 20.95
CA SER A 364 5.51 22.47 22.06
C SER A 364 4.87 23.83 22.22
N SER A 365 4.70 24.29 23.46
CA SER A 365 4.24 25.64 23.79
C SER A 365 5.29 26.73 23.49
N SER A 366 6.48 26.33 23.04
CA SER A 366 7.60 27.21 22.72
C SER A 366 8.01 27.09 21.25
N SER A 367 8.26 28.24 20.62
CA SER A 367 8.66 28.40 19.21
C SER A 367 10.12 28.02 18.92
N LYS A 368 10.64 27.01 19.63
CA LYS A 368 12.03 26.57 19.52
C LYS A 368 12.19 25.63 18.33
N SER A 369 13.13 25.95 17.46
CA SER A 369 13.62 25.03 16.43
C SER A 369 14.74 24.14 16.99
N TYR A 370 14.78 22.90 16.53
CA TYR A 370 15.77 21.89 16.93
C TYR A 370 16.46 21.35 15.68
N ASN A 371 17.76 21.59 15.56
CA ASN A 371 18.60 20.90 14.58
C ASN A 371 19.05 19.56 15.19
N ILE A 372 18.57 18.48 14.61
CA ILE A 372 18.75 17.11 15.09
C ILE A 372 19.53 16.33 14.06
N SER A 373 20.47 15.49 14.53
CA SER A 373 21.21 14.57 13.69
C SER A 373 20.77 13.14 13.99
N PHE A 374 20.38 12.40 12.96
CA PHE A 374 20.11 10.97 13.01
C PHE A 374 21.31 10.21 12.47
N LEU A 375 21.97 9.45 13.34
CA LEU A 375 23.14 8.64 13.01
C LEU A 375 22.69 7.23 12.65
N TRP A 376 23.08 6.76 11.47
CA TRP A 376 22.84 5.39 11.00
C TRP A 376 24.05 4.52 11.31
N VAL A 377 23.87 3.55 12.22
CA VAL A 377 24.92 2.64 12.63
C VAL A 377 24.60 1.23 12.15
N ASP A 378 25.52 0.66 11.39
CA ASP A 378 25.37 -0.69 10.83
C ASP A 378 25.60 -1.79 11.90
N PRO A 379 25.37 -3.08 11.58
CA PRO A 379 25.55 -4.18 12.54
C PRO A 379 26.99 -4.40 13.00
N THR A 380 27.97 -3.79 12.33
CA THR A 380 29.38 -3.82 12.72
C THR A 380 29.77 -2.66 13.66
N GLY A 381 28.80 -1.80 14.02
CA GLY A 381 29.03 -0.65 14.89
C GLY A 381 29.60 0.57 14.16
N ASN A 382 29.63 0.55 12.82
CA ASN A 382 30.16 1.65 12.02
C ASN A 382 29.06 2.66 11.70
N LEU A 383 29.40 3.96 11.79
CA LEU A 383 28.55 5.04 11.29
C LEU A 383 28.63 5.05 9.76
N VAL A 384 27.47 4.93 9.10
CA VAL A 384 27.41 4.85 7.63
C VAL A 384 26.67 6.01 6.99
N GLU A 385 25.81 6.72 7.73
CA GLU A 385 25.16 7.95 7.26
C GLU A 385 24.73 8.83 8.44
N VAL A 386 24.64 10.14 8.20
CA VAL A 386 24.06 11.11 9.12
C VAL A 386 23.03 11.94 8.36
N ASN A 387 21.80 11.98 8.87
CA ASN A 387 20.77 12.90 8.37
C ASN A 387 20.52 14.02 9.36
N GLU A 388 20.69 15.25 8.92
CA GLU A 388 20.37 16.43 9.71
C GLU A 388 18.98 16.95 9.33
N VAL A 389 18.17 17.20 10.36
CA VAL A 389 16.78 17.64 10.23
C VAL A 389 16.57 18.82 11.15
N ASN A 390 15.91 19.86 10.65
CA ASN A 390 15.39 20.94 11.48
C ASN A 390 13.93 20.68 11.81
N ILE A 391 13.58 20.72 13.10
CA ILE A 391 12.22 20.53 13.61
C ILE A 391 11.74 21.83 14.23
N ASP A 392 10.58 22.30 13.76
CA ASP A 392 9.89 23.49 14.26
C ASP A 392 8.38 23.20 14.46
N GLU A 393 7.61 24.21 14.86
CA GLU A 393 6.17 24.08 15.13
C GLU A 393 5.34 23.67 13.89
N ASN A 394 5.83 23.93 12.68
CA ASN A 394 5.14 23.61 11.42
C ASN A 394 5.58 22.25 10.85
N ASN A 395 6.74 21.73 11.28
CA ASN A 395 7.38 20.52 10.73
C ASN A 395 7.67 19.50 11.83
N LEU A 396 6.62 19.10 12.57
CA LEU A 396 6.72 18.14 13.67
C LEU A 396 6.78 16.67 13.21
N MET A 397 6.36 16.39 11.98
CA MET A 397 6.41 15.07 11.35
C MET A 397 7.23 15.15 10.07
N GLY A 398 8.05 14.14 9.83
CA GLY A 398 8.81 14.07 8.59
C GLY A 398 9.33 12.68 8.30
N ASN A 399 9.88 12.57 7.09
CA ASN A 399 10.49 11.35 6.59
C ASN A 399 11.74 11.71 5.79
N VAL A 400 12.72 10.81 5.81
CA VAL A 400 13.97 10.95 5.05
C VAL A 400 14.23 9.64 4.33
N LYS A 401 14.14 9.66 2.99
CA LYS A 401 14.62 8.55 2.16
C LYS A 401 16.14 8.57 2.16
N VAL A 402 16.77 7.46 2.54
CA VAL A 402 18.23 7.38 2.67
C VAL A 402 18.83 6.60 1.53
N ASN A 403 19.85 7.17 0.90
CA ASN A 403 20.56 6.54 -0.20
C ASN A 403 21.80 5.80 0.33
N LEU A 404 21.56 4.63 0.89
CA LEU A 404 22.63 3.72 1.29
C LEU A 404 23.00 2.80 0.13
N ARG A 405 24.30 2.52 -0.01
CA ARG A 405 24.77 1.55 -1.01
C ARG A 405 24.22 0.17 -0.69
N GLN A 406 23.46 -0.40 -1.61
CA GLN A 406 22.98 -1.76 -1.53
C GLN A 406 24.02 -2.77 -2.09
N PRO A 407 24.03 -4.03 -1.59
CA PRO A 407 23.18 -4.55 -0.53
C PRO A 407 23.55 -3.99 0.86
N LEU A 408 22.54 -3.82 1.71
CA LEU A 408 22.68 -3.47 3.12
C LEU A 408 23.20 -4.67 3.90
N LYS A 409 24.06 -4.44 4.89
CA LYS A 409 24.56 -5.51 5.77
C LYS A 409 23.41 -6.14 6.56
N PRO A 410 23.19 -7.46 6.49
CA PRO A 410 22.17 -8.10 7.33
C PRO A 410 22.55 -8.04 8.81
N GLY A 411 21.54 -7.92 9.67
CA GLY A 411 21.68 -7.86 11.12
C GLY A 411 21.00 -6.67 11.77
N SER A 412 21.36 -6.41 13.03
CA SER A 412 20.78 -5.36 13.86
C SER A 412 21.41 -4.00 13.56
N TRP A 413 20.66 -3.12 12.91
CA TRP A 413 21.02 -1.71 12.72
C TRP A 413 20.50 -0.85 13.86
N SER A 414 21.05 0.36 14.00
CA SER A 414 20.51 1.36 14.94
C SER A 414 20.49 2.76 14.36
N ILE A 415 19.44 3.51 14.70
CA ILE A 415 19.32 4.95 14.52
C ILE A 415 19.51 5.62 15.87
N LYS A 416 20.43 6.58 15.94
CA LYS A 416 20.66 7.39 17.15
C LYS A 416 20.30 8.84 16.90
N LEU A 417 19.39 9.38 17.71
CA LEU A 417 18.97 10.77 17.66
C LEU A 417 19.89 11.60 18.57
N ILE A 418 20.68 12.48 17.96
CA ILE A 418 21.63 13.37 18.63
C ILE A 418 21.17 14.83 18.51
N HIS A 419 21.23 15.56 19.62
CA HIS A 419 21.03 17.01 19.65
C HIS A 419 21.95 17.64 20.69
N LYS A 420 22.63 18.73 20.34
CA LYS A 420 23.59 19.45 21.21
C LYS A 420 24.61 18.52 21.89
N GLY A 421 25.10 17.51 21.16
CA GLY A 421 26.10 16.58 21.67
C GLY A 421 25.60 15.61 22.74
N LEU A 422 24.27 15.39 22.85
CA LEU A 422 23.63 14.40 23.72
C LEU A 422 22.78 13.42 22.91
N LEU A 423 22.68 12.17 23.41
CA LEU A 423 21.82 11.13 22.85
C LEU A 423 20.41 11.22 23.48
N HIS A 424 19.39 11.39 22.63
CA HIS A 424 18.00 11.48 23.10
C HIS A 424 17.18 10.23 22.83
N ALA A 425 17.49 9.47 21.79
CA ALA A 425 16.81 8.21 21.50
C ALA A 425 17.69 7.28 20.67
N GLU A 426 17.48 5.98 20.84
CA GLU A 426 18.04 4.93 19.99
C GLU A 426 16.93 3.97 19.54
N PHE A 427 16.80 3.76 18.23
CA PHE A 427 15.88 2.81 17.63
C PHE A 427 16.66 1.72 16.91
N LYS A 428 16.35 0.45 17.14
CA LYS A 428 17.02 -0.68 16.46
C LYS A 428 16.10 -1.36 15.45
N PHE A 429 16.61 -1.72 14.28
CA PHE A 429 15.84 -2.44 13.27
C PHE A 429 16.65 -3.56 12.63
N LEU A 430 15.95 -4.50 12.01
CA LEU A 430 16.56 -5.67 11.39
C LEU A 430 16.63 -5.49 9.89
N ILE A 431 17.82 -5.68 9.32
CA ILE A 431 17.96 -6.08 7.92
C ILE A 431 18.05 -7.60 7.88
N THR A 432 17.04 -8.24 7.31
CA THR A 432 16.82 -9.69 7.32
C THR A 432 17.84 -10.39 6.43
N PRO A 433 18.65 -11.34 6.95
CA PRO A 433 19.43 -12.24 6.10
C PRO A 433 18.47 -13.10 5.26
N LEU A 434 18.74 -13.30 3.98
CA LEU A 434 17.82 -13.97 3.06
C LEU A 434 18.10 -15.47 2.99
N GLU A 435 17.09 -16.32 3.28
CA GLU A 435 17.18 -17.78 3.17
C GLU A 435 17.00 -18.26 1.72
N PHE A 436 16.13 -17.58 0.96
CA PHE A 436 15.65 -18.03 -0.35
C PHE A 436 16.28 -17.30 -1.54
N SER A 437 17.35 -16.53 -1.31
CA SER A 437 17.80 -15.59 -2.32
C SER A 437 18.28 -16.27 -3.59
N SER A 438 17.75 -15.81 -4.72
CA SER A 438 18.27 -16.13 -6.06
C SER A 438 19.68 -15.53 -6.28
N ILE A 439 20.05 -14.51 -5.50
CA ILE A 439 21.37 -13.89 -5.52
C ILE A 439 22.21 -14.51 -4.40
N ASP A 440 23.18 -15.34 -4.77
CA ASP A 440 24.13 -15.89 -3.81
C ASP A 440 25.03 -14.78 -3.23
N LEU A 441 24.70 -14.30 -2.02
CA LEU A 441 25.46 -13.31 -1.25
C LEU A 441 26.91 -13.75 -0.95
N THR A 442 27.22 -15.05 -1.13
CA THR A 442 28.58 -15.60 -0.98
C THR A 442 29.44 -15.43 -2.23
N LYS A 443 28.88 -14.89 -3.34
CA LYS A 443 29.69 -14.49 -4.48
C LYS A 443 30.72 -13.44 -4.03
N PRO A 444 32.02 -13.62 -4.31
CA PRO A 444 33.08 -12.75 -3.81
C PRO A 444 32.86 -11.26 -4.06
N LYS A 445 32.24 -10.89 -5.19
CA LYS A 445 31.91 -9.50 -5.51
C LYS A 445 30.87 -8.88 -4.57
N VAL A 446 29.88 -9.65 -4.14
CA VAL A 446 28.82 -9.18 -3.23
C VAL A 446 29.35 -9.16 -1.80
N THR A 447 30.07 -10.21 -1.38
CA THR A 447 30.72 -10.27 -0.07
C THR A 447 31.74 -9.13 0.11
N ALA A 448 32.56 -8.83 -0.92
CA ALA A 448 33.47 -7.69 -0.90
C ALA A 448 32.73 -6.35 -0.76
N SER A 449 31.57 -6.18 -1.42
CA SER A 449 30.77 -4.96 -1.28
C SER A 449 30.14 -4.76 0.11
N LEU A 450 29.95 -5.84 0.87
CA LEU A 450 29.45 -5.81 2.26
C LEU A 450 30.57 -5.68 3.29
N VAL A 451 31.79 -6.08 2.95
CA VAL A 451 32.94 -6.11 3.88
C VAL A 451 33.81 -4.85 3.74
N ASP A 452 34.03 -4.41 2.50
CA ASP A 452 34.95 -3.31 2.14
C ASP A 452 34.20 -2.10 1.60
N VAL A 453 33.39 -1.47 2.47
CA VAL A 453 32.82 -0.15 2.17
C VAL A 453 33.84 0.90 2.60
N ALA A 454 34.30 1.72 1.65
CA ALA A 454 35.17 2.84 1.96
C ALA A 454 34.48 3.76 2.99
N PRO A 455 35.14 4.08 4.12
CA PRO A 455 34.52 4.87 5.16
C PRO A 455 34.23 6.29 4.67
N LYS A 456 32.99 6.73 4.83
CA LYS A 456 32.62 8.14 4.66
C LYS A 456 33.14 8.91 5.88
N ALA A 457 33.75 10.06 5.65
CA ALA A 457 34.23 10.92 6.73
C ALA A 457 33.04 11.63 7.39
N PHE A 458 32.93 11.54 8.71
CA PHE A 458 31.91 12.20 9.54
C PHE A 458 32.56 13.04 10.63
N ASP A 459 31.79 13.91 11.29
CA ASP A 459 32.26 14.67 12.45
C ASP A 459 32.78 13.69 13.54
N PRO A 460 34.07 13.79 13.94
CA PRO A 460 34.65 12.95 14.98
C PRO A 460 33.93 13.02 16.33
N SER A 461 33.17 14.10 16.59
CA SER A 461 32.37 14.27 17.81
C SER A 461 31.32 13.16 17.99
N PHE A 462 30.93 12.48 16.91
CA PHE A 462 29.98 11.37 16.94
C PHE A 462 30.58 10.05 17.43
N ASN A 463 31.91 9.89 17.42
CA ASN A 463 32.57 8.65 17.81
C ASN A 463 32.24 8.20 19.25
N LYS A 464 31.94 9.16 20.15
CA LYS A 464 31.53 8.87 21.53
C LYS A 464 30.17 8.17 21.65
N PHE A 465 29.36 8.17 20.59
CA PHE A 465 28.07 7.49 20.52
C PHE A 465 28.16 6.13 19.83
N LEU A 466 29.34 5.74 19.34
CA LEU A 466 29.58 4.47 18.67
C LEU A 466 30.26 3.49 19.65
N PRO A 467 30.18 2.17 19.39
CA PRO A 467 30.97 1.19 20.15
C PRO A 467 32.47 1.52 20.07
N ASN A 468 33.27 1.08 21.05
CA ASN A 468 34.72 1.27 20.99
C ASN A 468 35.35 0.42 19.86
N ASP A 469 36.62 0.70 19.53
CA ASP A 469 37.34 0.00 18.45
C ASP A 469 37.39 -1.53 18.64
N PHE A 470 37.60 -1.98 19.88
CA PHE A 470 37.65 -3.41 20.20
C PHE A 470 36.31 -4.10 19.90
N ASP A 471 35.20 -3.52 20.36
CA ASP A 471 33.86 -4.04 20.10
C ASP A 471 33.54 -4.04 18.60
N ARG A 472 33.94 -2.99 17.87
CA ARG A 472 33.77 -2.92 16.41
C ARG A 472 34.56 -4.02 15.70
N ASP A 473 35.79 -4.29 16.12
CA ASP A 473 36.60 -5.36 15.54
C ASP A 473 35.99 -6.74 15.78
N VAL A 474 35.44 -6.98 16.98
CA VAL A 474 34.70 -8.21 17.30
C VAL A 474 33.45 -8.33 16.43
N LEU A 475 32.65 -7.27 16.32
CA LEU A 475 31.43 -7.26 15.50
C LEU A 475 31.74 -7.44 14.01
N LYS A 476 32.84 -6.86 13.52
CA LYS A 476 33.28 -7.03 12.14
C LYS A 476 33.65 -8.48 11.83
N ARG A 477 34.39 -9.15 12.72
CA ARG A 477 34.72 -10.58 12.56
C ARG A 477 33.46 -11.44 12.55
N LEU A 478 32.56 -11.22 13.51
CA LEU A 478 31.28 -11.92 13.58
C LEU A 478 30.44 -11.72 12.30
N SER A 479 30.38 -10.50 11.77
CA SER A 479 29.66 -10.21 10.53
C SER A 479 30.22 -10.99 9.33
N VAL A 480 31.55 -11.11 9.20
CA VAL A 480 32.19 -11.92 8.15
C VAL A 480 31.83 -13.39 8.28
N ASP A 481 31.81 -13.92 9.51
CA ASP A 481 31.45 -15.31 9.76
C ASP A 481 29.97 -15.58 9.44
N TYR A 482 29.06 -14.69 9.86
CA TYR A 482 27.63 -14.81 9.54
C TYR A 482 27.34 -14.78 8.03
N LEU A 483 28.08 -13.96 7.26
CA LEU A 483 27.91 -13.89 5.80
C LEU A 483 28.34 -15.17 5.06
N LYS A 484 29.10 -16.06 5.71
CA LYS A 484 29.52 -17.35 5.14
C LYS A 484 28.53 -18.49 5.46
N GLN A 485 27.63 -18.30 6.42
CA GLN A 485 26.73 -19.35 6.88
C GLN A 485 25.74 -19.76 5.79
N LYS A 486 25.49 -21.07 5.70
CA LYS A 486 24.51 -21.67 4.78
C LYS A 486 23.69 -22.73 5.50
N GLY A 487 22.56 -23.12 4.90
CA GLY A 487 21.73 -24.22 5.41
C GLY A 487 21.27 -23.99 6.84
N GLN A 488 21.58 -24.92 7.75
CA GLN A 488 21.10 -24.86 9.13
C GLN A 488 21.74 -23.74 9.96
N GLU A 489 23.01 -23.40 9.72
CA GLU A 489 23.69 -22.32 10.44
C GLU A 489 23.02 -20.97 10.16
N LEU A 490 22.72 -20.70 8.87
CA LEU A 490 22.00 -19.51 8.44
C LEU A 490 20.60 -19.44 9.08
N LYS A 491 19.88 -20.58 9.10
CA LYS A 491 18.56 -20.65 9.77
C LYS A 491 18.66 -20.31 11.25
N ASN A 492 19.64 -20.85 11.96
CA ASN A 492 19.85 -20.55 13.37
C ASN A 492 20.17 -19.06 13.59
N TRP A 493 20.98 -18.45 12.72
CA TRP A 493 21.26 -17.01 12.79
C TRP A 493 20.00 -16.17 12.55
N ILE A 494 19.20 -16.51 11.54
CA ILE A 494 17.92 -15.85 11.26
C ILE A 494 16.98 -16.00 12.46
N ASP A 495 16.85 -17.19 13.05
CA ASP A 495 15.95 -17.46 14.18
C ASP A 495 16.40 -16.70 15.45
N ASN A 496 17.70 -16.57 15.67
CA ASN A 496 18.28 -15.74 16.74
C ASN A 496 18.06 -14.23 16.54
N LEU A 497 17.97 -13.78 15.28
CA LEU A 497 17.62 -12.39 14.96
C LEU A 497 16.11 -12.18 15.10
N PHE A 498 15.30 -13.13 14.62
CA PHE A 498 13.85 -13.08 14.73
C PHE A 498 13.41 -12.85 16.17
N SER A 499 13.94 -13.62 17.13
CA SER A 499 13.58 -13.50 18.55
C SER A 499 13.94 -12.15 19.20
N LYS A 500 14.79 -11.34 18.56
CA LYS A 500 15.19 -9.99 19.04
C LYS A 500 14.30 -8.88 18.49
N PHE A 501 13.64 -9.12 17.36
CA PHE A 501 12.90 -8.09 16.61
C PHE A 501 11.43 -8.41 16.39
N TYR A 502 11.02 -9.65 16.63
CA TYR A 502 9.66 -10.13 16.44
C TYR A 502 9.25 -11.01 17.61
N THR A 503 7.94 -11.12 17.79
CA THR A 503 7.33 -12.02 18.77
C THR A 503 6.19 -12.77 18.13
N ILE A 504 5.98 -13.98 18.62
CA ILE A 504 4.90 -14.86 18.20
C ILE A 504 3.78 -14.70 19.24
N GLU A 505 2.65 -14.22 18.77
CA GLU A 505 1.57 -13.78 19.64
C GLU A 505 0.56 -14.90 19.85
N ARG A 506 0.20 -15.59 18.77
CA ARG A 506 -0.90 -16.56 18.75
C ARG A 506 -0.67 -17.65 17.72
N ALA A 507 -1.28 -18.80 17.97
CA ALA A 507 -1.35 -19.91 17.03
C ALA A 507 -2.73 -20.58 17.10
N CYS A 508 -3.24 -21.00 15.95
CA CYS A 508 -4.45 -21.80 15.85
C CYS A 508 -4.27 -22.90 14.80
N SER A 509 -5.16 -23.88 14.83
CA SER A 509 -5.22 -24.95 13.84
C SER A 509 -6.53 -24.91 13.07
N VAL A 510 -6.49 -25.21 11.76
CA VAL A 510 -7.69 -25.15 10.90
C VAL A 510 -8.71 -26.21 11.29
N LYS A 511 -8.24 -27.36 11.74
CA LYS A 511 -9.02 -28.45 12.33
C LYS A 511 -8.48 -28.72 13.71
N GLU A 512 -9.31 -29.27 14.58
CA GLU A 512 -8.88 -29.71 15.91
C GLU A 512 -7.80 -30.79 15.77
N ILE A 513 -6.57 -30.42 16.10
CA ILE A 513 -5.39 -31.28 16.05
C ILE A 513 -4.55 -31.04 17.31
N HIS A 514 -3.87 -32.09 17.76
CA HIS A 514 -2.81 -31.99 18.75
C HIS A 514 -1.48 -31.90 18.02
N ILE A 515 -0.74 -30.82 18.25
CA ILE A 515 0.65 -30.71 17.79
C ILE A 515 1.53 -30.90 19.02
N CYS A 516 2.30 -31.99 19.03
CA CYS A 516 3.16 -32.35 20.17
C CYS A 516 2.46 -32.36 21.53
N ASN A 517 1.26 -32.94 21.59
CA ASN A 517 0.36 -33.00 22.75
C ASN A 517 -0.19 -31.63 23.21
N GLN A 518 0.11 -30.53 22.51
CA GLN A 518 -0.52 -29.25 22.74
C GLN A 518 -1.79 -29.14 21.90
N LEU A 519 -2.92 -28.93 22.57
CA LEU A 519 -4.19 -28.64 21.92
C LEU A 519 -4.21 -27.17 21.48
N LEU A 520 -4.33 -26.94 20.17
CA LEU A 520 -4.46 -25.59 19.63
C LEU A 520 -5.92 -25.20 19.50
N SER A 521 -6.20 -23.92 19.73
CA SER A 521 -7.52 -23.37 19.41
C SER A 521 -7.84 -23.55 17.93
N VAL A 522 -9.11 -23.78 17.61
CA VAL A 522 -9.57 -23.85 16.22
C VAL A 522 -9.61 -22.45 15.63
N CYS A 523 -9.06 -22.26 14.44
CA CYS A 523 -8.92 -20.95 13.80
C CYS A 523 -10.25 -20.22 13.61
N THR A 524 -11.34 -20.92 13.30
CA THR A 524 -12.69 -20.34 13.16
C THR A 524 -13.26 -19.75 14.46
N LYS A 525 -12.68 -20.06 15.62
CA LYS A 525 -13.04 -19.51 16.93
C LYS A 525 -12.10 -18.38 17.39
N SER A 526 -11.06 -18.11 16.62
CA SER A 526 -10.01 -17.13 16.95
C SER A 526 -10.24 -15.82 16.23
N SER A 527 -10.67 -14.76 16.91
CA SER A 527 -11.08 -13.48 16.29
C SER A 527 -10.03 -12.73 15.46
N TRP A 528 -8.77 -13.15 15.54
CA TRP A 528 -7.64 -12.60 14.78
C TRP A 528 -7.33 -13.40 13.52
N SER A 529 -7.82 -14.64 13.43
CA SER A 529 -7.52 -15.57 12.34
C SER A 529 -8.22 -15.17 11.04
N SER A 530 -7.60 -15.45 9.90
CA SER A 530 -8.25 -15.29 8.58
C SER A 530 -9.45 -16.24 8.38
N TYR A 531 -9.57 -17.28 9.20
CA TYR A 531 -10.72 -18.21 9.20
C TYR A 531 -11.87 -17.76 10.10
N TYR A 532 -11.70 -16.67 10.85
CA TYR A 532 -12.77 -16.17 11.70
C TYR A 532 -13.89 -15.59 10.83
N PRO A 533 -15.18 -15.80 11.18
CA PRO A 533 -16.29 -15.33 10.34
C PRO A 533 -16.21 -13.83 10.07
N ASP A 534 -16.26 -13.45 8.80
CA ASP A 534 -16.27 -12.05 8.34
C ASP A 534 -17.50 -11.76 7.46
N PRO A 535 -18.71 -11.69 8.05
CA PRO A 535 -19.96 -11.55 7.29
C PRO A 535 -20.03 -10.27 6.46
N LYS A 536 -19.26 -9.22 6.79
CA LYS A 536 -19.28 -7.97 6.03
C LYS A 536 -18.64 -8.10 4.63
N SER A 537 -17.80 -9.12 4.41
CA SER A 537 -17.13 -9.39 3.13
C SER A 537 -17.62 -10.67 2.46
N ALA A 538 -18.52 -11.41 3.13
CA ALA A 538 -19.09 -12.65 2.60
C ALA A 538 -20.22 -12.36 1.61
N ILE A 539 -20.24 -13.11 0.50
CA ILE A 539 -21.33 -13.11 -0.48
C ILE A 539 -22.00 -14.48 -0.39
N GLU A 540 -23.01 -14.61 0.47
CA GLU A 540 -23.64 -15.91 0.78
C GLU A 540 -24.92 -16.18 -0.02
N GLY A 541 -25.70 -15.15 -0.34
CA GLY A 541 -26.96 -15.30 -1.09
C GLY A 541 -27.61 -13.97 -1.47
N VAL A 542 -28.54 -14.05 -2.44
CA VAL A 542 -29.36 -12.91 -2.89
C VAL A 542 -30.71 -12.98 -2.19
N ASN A 543 -31.10 -11.88 -1.55
CA ASN A 543 -32.43 -11.70 -1.00
C ASN A 543 -33.44 -11.68 -2.14
N GLN A 544 -34.32 -12.68 -2.19
CA GLN A 544 -35.29 -12.83 -3.28
C GLN A 544 -36.35 -11.73 -3.33
N THR A 545 -36.54 -10.99 -2.23
CA THR A 545 -37.54 -9.91 -2.16
C THR A 545 -36.95 -8.58 -2.62
N THR A 546 -35.74 -8.25 -2.18
CA THR A 546 -35.10 -6.96 -2.50
C THR A 546 -34.18 -7.03 -3.71
N GLY A 547 -33.75 -8.23 -4.11
CA GLY A 547 -32.73 -8.43 -5.14
C GLY A 547 -31.31 -8.03 -4.70
N THR A 548 -31.10 -7.74 -3.41
CA THR A 548 -29.81 -7.32 -2.85
C THR A 548 -29.09 -8.48 -2.17
N PHE A 549 -27.79 -8.35 -1.93
CA PHE A 549 -27.10 -9.23 -0.97
C PHE A 549 -27.52 -8.83 0.45
N ASP A 550 -27.78 -9.81 1.31
CA ASP A 550 -28.12 -9.51 2.71
C ASP A 550 -26.86 -9.13 3.48
N LEU A 551 -26.70 -7.83 3.71
CA LEU A 551 -25.67 -7.30 4.58
C LEU A 551 -26.11 -7.51 6.04
N TRP A 552 -25.36 -8.33 6.77
CA TRP A 552 -25.40 -8.43 8.23
C TRP A 552 -26.62 -9.16 8.83
N LEU A 553 -27.06 -10.28 8.24
CA LEU A 553 -28.10 -11.16 8.83
C LEU A 553 -27.79 -11.56 10.29
#